data_AF-A0A1V5U0R3-F1
#
_entry.id   AF-A0A1V5U0R3-F1
#
_cell.length_a   1.000
_cell.length_b   1.000
_cell.length_c   1.000
_cell.angle_alpha   90.00
_cell.angle_beta   90.00
_cell.angle_gamma   90.00
#
_symmetry.space_group_name_H-M   'P 1'
#
loop_
_entity.id
_entity.type
_entity.pdbx_description
1 polymer ?
#
loop_
_entity_poly.entity_id
_entity_poly.type
_entity_poly.pdbx_seq_one_letter_code
_entity_poly.pdbx_strand_id
1 'polypeptide(L)'
;MRAGAIRAINTLPVEQYLYGVLPHEMSNSFPVDALKAQAVCARSFAMARCSRYSARDYDLVDTSKDQVYAGYASKNLRAIAAVDATAGQVLTYEGDIIEAFYTSSNGGQTERSANVWSEDYPYYVNVDDPFDLMNPSSIEYEAFIPARYTDASVAAMDRDVYAALLRGAYEAAGAAVELVSTVRVRPHTSDYEAPSRCYLFADVTLAVKKPDGGAGQLTVTLALKDFAIGASKYTLGAIGASTYSMRMRGAERAEREIGGQTYAGWNLTVRRYGHGVGLSQRGAQQRARAGQGFEEILAFYYPGAALTTAGTWESAPRISSDRYTVKAWGVSGVEPDTSPDKLLSRLTCEGELSLVTAKGDLKIESLATTGNFVRVSYDGGKCLFDLPVVIYGDLDGEPGITEDDAKALAEHLMRARTFTGAFLEAADVNRDGGVDAGDLLLLLRSLQGDDTISQKG
;
A
#
# COMPACT_ATOMS: atom_id res chain seq x y z
N MET A 1 19.84 -10.41 15.33
CA MET A 1 19.56 -9.57 16.53
C MET A 1 20.82 -8.82 16.93
N ARG A 2 20.73 -7.59 17.45
CA ARG A 2 21.84 -6.98 18.21
C ARG A 2 21.70 -7.44 19.66
N ALA A 3 22.77 -7.93 20.28
CA ALA A 3 22.74 -8.40 21.67
C ALA A 3 22.26 -7.27 22.61
N GLY A 4 21.26 -7.55 23.46
CA GLY A 4 20.83 -6.67 24.55
C GLY A 4 19.58 -5.81 24.33
N ALA A 5 18.72 -6.09 23.33
CA ALA A 5 17.45 -5.35 23.13
C ALA A 5 16.22 -6.20 23.50
N ILE A 6 15.20 -5.55 24.12
CA ILE A 6 13.86 -6.13 24.33
C ILE A 6 12.98 -5.75 23.14
N ARG A 7 12.28 -6.74 22.56
CA ARG A 7 11.24 -6.52 21.54
C ARG A 7 9.88 -6.81 22.17
N ALA A 8 9.05 -5.79 22.29
CA ALA A 8 7.65 -5.94 22.70
C ALA A 8 6.79 -6.24 21.47
N ILE A 9 5.95 -7.26 21.55
CA ILE A 9 5.02 -7.67 20.49
C ILE A 9 3.62 -7.69 21.09
N ASN A 10 2.69 -6.99 20.45
CA ASN A 10 1.29 -6.90 20.88
C ASN A 10 0.40 -7.72 19.93
N THR A 11 -0.09 -8.87 20.40
CA THR A 11 -0.91 -9.78 19.60
C THR A 11 -2.39 -9.45 19.77
N LEU A 12 -3.09 -9.20 18.65
CA LEU A 12 -4.50 -8.79 18.63
C LEU A 12 -5.25 -9.45 17.46
N PRO A 13 -6.56 -9.69 17.60
CA PRO A 13 -7.43 -9.93 16.45
C PRO A 13 -7.41 -8.75 15.47
N VAL A 14 -7.46 -9.02 14.17
CA VAL A 14 -7.34 -7.98 13.13
C VAL A 14 -8.35 -6.85 13.30
N GLU A 15 -9.59 -7.14 13.69
CA GLU A 15 -10.62 -6.12 13.92
C GLU A 15 -10.26 -5.18 15.08
N GLN A 16 -9.68 -5.72 16.16
CA GLN A 16 -9.23 -4.92 17.30
C GLN A 16 -8.01 -4.06 16.95
N TYR A 17 -7.12 -4.59 16.11
CA TYR A 17 -6.03 -3.81 15.53
C TYR A 17 -6.57 -2.62 14.73
N LEU A 18 -7.58 -2.84 13.89
CA LEU A 18 -8.19 -1.79 13.06
C LEU A 18 -8.91 -0.70 13.88
N TYR A 19 -9.40 -0.99 15.08
CA TYR A 19 -9.90 0.04 15.99
C TYR A 19 -8.82 1.05 16.42
N GLY A 20 -7.53 0.68 16.33
CA GLY A 20 -6.40 1.55 16.59
C GLY A 20 -5.73 2.15 15.35
N VAL A 21 -6.03 1.64 14.15
CA VAL A 21 -5.52 2.16 12.88
C VAL A 21 -6.48 3.18 12.27
N LEU A 22 -7.73 2.78 12.06
CA LEU A 22 -8.70 3.57 11.29
C LEU A 22 -8.87 5.02 11.82
N PRO A 23 -8.95 5.25 13.14
CA PRO A 23 -9.01 6.59 13.73
C PRO A 23 -7.84 7.53 13.46
N HIS A 24 -6.66 6.96 13.18
CA HIS A 24 -5.43 7.70 12.91
C HIS A 24 -5.21 7.93 11.42
N GLU A 25 -5.88 7.17 10.57
CA GLU A 25 -5.87 7.34 9.12
C GLU A 25 -6.98 8.28 8.64
N MET A 26 -8.18 8.16 9.22
CA MET A 26 -9.34 8.92 8.78
C MET A 26 -10.11 9.50 9.97
N SER A 27 -10.47 10.78 9.89
CA SER A 27 -11.22 11.44 10.96
C SER A 27 -12.57 10.76 11.18
N ASN A 28 -12.93 10.52 12.44
CA ASN A 28 -14.22 9.96 12.86
C ASN A 28 -15.45 10.73 12.33
N SER A 29 -15.27 11.97 11.89
CA SER A 29 -16.32 12.81 11.29
C SER A 29 -16.58 12.53 9.82
N PHE A 30 -15.77 11.69 9.16
CA PHE A 30 -15.97 11.35 7.75
C PHE A 30 -17.29 10.60 7.54
N PRO A 31 -17.86 10.66 6.32
CA PRO A 31 -19.01 9.83 5.95
C PRO A 31 -18.76 8.35 6.21
N VAL A 32 -19.82 7.61 6.56
CA VAL A 32 -19.68 6.20 6.98
C VAL A 32 -19.10 5.33 5.86
N ASP A 33 -19.49 5.54 4.61
CA ASP A 33 -18.98 4.76 3.49
C ASP A 33 -17.50 5.04 3.17
N ALA A 34 -17.01 6.26 3.45
CA ALA A 34 -15.58 6.54 3.38
C ALA A 34 -14.80 5.80 4.48
N LEU A 35 -15.36 5.74 5.70
CA LEU A 35 -14.77 5.00 6.82
C LEU A 35 -14.78 3.48 6.55
N LYS A 36 -15.86 2.94 5.97
CA LYS A 36 -15.96 1.53 5.57
C LYS A 36 -14.95 1.18 4.48
N ALA A 37 -14.83 2.00 3.43
CA ALA A 37 -13.83 1.79 2.39
C ALA A 37 -12.42 1.77 2.98
N GLN A 38 -12.10 2.73 3.86
CA GLN A 38 -10.80 2.77 4.54
C GLN A 38 -10.59 1.56 5.47
N ALA A 39 -11.61 1.05 6.15
CA ALA A 39 -11.53 -0.15 6.97
C ALA A 39 -11.16 -1.39 6.14
N VAL A 40 -11.82 -1.58 5.00
CA VAL A 40 -11.50 -2.67 4.05
C VAL A 40 -10.08 -2.53 3.51
N CYS A 41 -9.65 -1.33 3.10
CA CYS A 41 -8.28 -1.10 2.64
C CYS A 41 -7.26 -1.43 3.72
N ALA A 42 -7.48 -0.95 4.95
CA ALA A 42 -6.58 -1.18 6.06
C ALA A 42 -6.49 -2.67 6.43
N ARG A 43 -7.63 -3.39 6.44
CA ARG A 43 -7.67 -4.84 6.67
C ARG A 43 -6.89 -5.61 5.60
N SER A 44 -7.13 -5.27 4.34
CA SER A 44 -6.48 -5.92 3.20
C SER A 44 -4.97 -5.73 3.26
N PHE A 45 -4.52 -4.50 3.52
CA PHE A 45 -3.10 -4.18 3.72
C PHE A 45 -2.48 -5.00 4.86
N ALA A 46 -3.12 -5.01 6.03
CA ALA A 46 -2.64 -5.74 7.20
C ALA A 46 -2.50 -7.24 6.89
N MET A 47 -3.56 -7.86 6.37
CA MET A 47 -3.58 -9.29 6.08
C MET A 47 -2.59 -9.68 4.99
N ALA A 48 -2.47 -8.89 3.91
CA ALA A 48 -1.49 -9.14 2.86
C ALA A 48 -0.05 -9.08 3.38
N ARG A 49 0.25 -8.16 4.32
CA ARG A 49 1.59 -8.06 4.93
C ARG A 49 1.89 -9.16 5.93
N CYS A 50 0.92 -9.58 6.75
CA CYS A 50 1.04 -10.77 7.60
C CYS A 50 1.45 -12.00 6.76
N SER A 51 0.76 -12.19 5.63
CA SER A 51 1.04 -13.26 4.68
C SER A 51 2.44 -13.14 4.04
N ARG A 52 2.79 -11.94 3.53
CA ARG A 52 4.06 -11.69 2.84
C ARG A 52 5.30 -11.81 3.73
N TYR A 53 5.16 -11.52 5.02
CA TYR A 53 6.27 -11.48 5.98
C TYR A 53 6.14 -12.49 7.13
N SER A 54 5.49 -13.62 6.87
CA SER A 54 5.21 -14.70 7.83
C SER A 54 6.44 -15.30 8.54
N ALA A 55 7.64 -15.13 7.97
CA ALA A 55 8.89 -15.59 8.57
C ALA A 55 9.43 -14.70 9.72
N ARG A 56 8.80 -13.55 9.99
CA ARG A 56 9.19 -12.65 11.07
C ARG A 56 8.53 -13.05 12.39
N ASP A 57 9.15 -12.67 13.50
CA ASP A 57 8.53 -12.85 14.83
C ASP A 57 7.27 -11.97 15.04
N TYR A 58 6.98 -11.03 14.13
CA TYR A 58 5.88 -10.07 14.19
C TYR A 58 5.36 -9.76 12.79
N ASP A 59 4.08 -9.44 12.69
CA ASP A 59 3.42 -9.19 11.41
C ASP A 59 3.63 -7.77 10.87
N LEU A 60 3.40 -6.77 11.73
CA LEU A 60 3.34 -5.35 11.37
C LEU A 60 4.08 -4.49 12.41
N VAL A 61 4.62 -3.35 11.97
CA VAL A 61 5.10 -2.26 12.83
C VAL A 61 4.02 -1.20 13.04
N ASP A 62 4.12 -0.44 14.12
CA ASP A 62 3.14 0.56 14.57
C ASP A 62 3.33 1.96 13.94
N THR A 63 4.19 2.07 12.94
CA THR A 63 4.53 3.33 12.27
C THR A 63 4.00 3.36 10.83
N SER A 64 4.08 4.52 10.18
CA SER A 64 3.72 4.71 8.77
C SER A 64 4.52 3.88 7.77
N LYS A 65 5.46 3.02 8.22
CA LYS A 65 6.07 1.98 7.39
C LYS A 65 5.09 0.87 7.02
N ASP A 66 4.17 0.56 7.93
CA ASP A 66 3.05 -0.33 7.71
C ASP A 66 1.76 0.48 7.84
N GLN A 67 1.24 0.67 9.05
CA GLN A 67 0.12 1.57 9.33
C GLN A 67 0.28 2.20 10.72
N VAL A 68 -0.24 3.42 10.89
CA VAL A 68 -0.16 4.10 12.19
C VAL A 68 -1.13 3.44 13.17
N TYR A 69 -0.60 2.66 14.10
CA TYR A 69 -1.36 2.02 15.18
C TYR A 69 -1.03 2.69 16.51
N ALA A 70 -2.02 3.32 17.15
CA ALA A 70 -1.83 4.03 18.42
C ALA A 70 -2.63 3.43 19.59
N GLY A 71 -3.07 2.17 19.47
CA GLY A 71 -3.90 1.49 20.47
C GLY A 71 -5.41 1.73 20.29
N TYR A 72 -6.21 1.00 21.07
CA TYR A 72 -7.68 1.07 20.99
C TYR A 72 -8.23 2.48 21.27
N ALA A 73 -8.83 3.12 20.26
CA ALA A 73 -9.37 4.46 20.35
C ALA A 73 -10.89 4.45 20.63
N SER A 74 -11.26 4.12 21.86
CA SER A 74 -12.65 3.93 22.31
C SER A 74 -13.63 5.08 22.06
N LYS A 75 -13.14 6.31 21.82
CA LYS A 75 -13.95 7.50 21.54
C LYS A 75 -14.39 7.59 20.07
N ASN A 76 -13.79 6.81 19.17
CA ASN A 76 -14.01 6.88 17.73
C ASN A 76 -15.09 5.88 17.28
N LEU A 77 -16.28 5.99 17.87
CA LEU A 77 -17.37 5.03 17.71
C LEU A 77 -17.84 4.84 16.25
N ARG A 78 -17.73 5.88 15.40
CA ARG A 78 -18.13 5.77 13.98
C ARG A 78 -17.10 4.98 13.17
N ALA A 79 -15.82 5.19 13.45
CA ALA A 79 -14.75 4.38 12.86
C ALA A 79 -14.88 2.91 13.31
N ILE A 80 -15.07 2.67 14.61
CA ILE A 80 -15.30 1.32 15.16
C ILE A 80 -16.51 0.65 14.48
N ALA A 81 -17.65 1.33 14.40
CA ALA A 81 -18.83 0.79 13.72
C ALA A 81 -18.60 0.51 12.22
N ALA A 82 -17.72 1.26 11.55
CA ALA A 82 -17.35 0.99 10.16
C ALA A 82 -16.44 -0.24 10.02
N VAL A 83 -15.52 -0.45 10.97
CA VAL A 83 -14.72 -1.69 11.08
C VAL A 83 -15.65 -2.87 11.26
N ASP A 84 -16.56 -2.81 12.24
CA ASP A 84 -17.51 -3.89 12.55
C ASP A 84 -18.45 -4.19 11.37
N ALA A 85 -18.98 -3.15 10.72
CA ALA A 85 -19.89 -3.31 9.58
C ALA A 85 -19.21 -3.88 8.32
N THR A 86 -17.87 -3.94 8.30
CA THR A 86 -17.07 -4.51 7.21
C THR A 86 -16.16 -5.64 7.70
N ALA A 87 -16.47 -6.23 8.86
CA ALA A 87 -15.64 -7.27 9.48
C ALA A 87 -15.37 -8.41 8.48
N GLY A 88 -14.11 -8.83 8.37
CA GLY A 88 -13.66 -9.83 7.40
C GLY A 88 -13.66 -9.40 5.94
N GLN A 89 -14.21 -8.25 5.55
CA GLN A 89 -14.20 -7.80 4.16
C GLN A 89 -12.81 -7.26 3.76
N VAL A 90 -12.29 -7.78 2.65
CA VAL A 90 -10.97 -7.50 2.07
C VAL A 90 -11.07 -7.32 0.56
N LEU A 91 -10.06 -6.69 -0.03
CA LEU A 91 -9.88 -6.63 -1.47
C LEU A 91 -8.98 -7.77 -1.93
N THR A 92 -9.43 -8.49 -2.96
CA THR A 92 -8.67 -9.57 -3.58
C THR A 92 -8.48 -9.34 -5.07
N TYR A 93 -7.34 -9.73 -5.63
CA TYR A 93 -7.09 -9.73 -7.06
C TYR A 93 -6.52 -11.10 -7.45
N GLU A 94 -7.12 -11.76 -8.45
CA GLU A 94 -6.74 -13.13 -8.86
C GLU A 94 -6.72 -14.16 -7.71
N GLY A 95 -7.55 -13.94 -6.68
CA GLY A 95 -7.65 -14.81 -5.50
C GLY A 95 -6.83 -14.34 -4.31
N ASP A 96 -5.88 -13.42 -4.50
CA ASP A 96 -4.98 -12.98 -3.43
C ASP A 96 -5.43 -11.69 -2.79
N ILE A 97 -5.32 -11.61 -1.46
CA ILE A 97 -5.57 -10.37 -0.73
C ILE A 97 -4.52 -9.35 -1.13
N ILE A 98 -4.95 -8.21 -1.66
CA ILE A 98 -4.02 -7.19 -2.15
C ILE A 98 -3.51 -6.31 -1.00
N GLU A 99 -2.26 -5.84 -1.14
CA GLU A 99 -1.72 -4.77 -0.31
C GLU A 99 -2.39 -3.44 -0.72
N ALA A 100 -3.58 -3.18 -0.19
CA ALA A 100 -4.45 -2.05 -0.58
C ALA A 100 -3.93 -0.70 -0.06
N PHE A 101 -3.00 -0.09 -0.80
CA PHE A 101 -2.43 1.22 -0.50
C PHE A 101 -3.50 2.33 -0.53
N TYR A 102 -3.34 3.34 0.31
CA TYR A 102 -4.18 4.51 0.37
C TYR A 102 -3.35 5.75 0.70
N THR A 103 -3.88 6.92 0.38
CA THR A 103 -3.18 8.19 0.47
C THR A 103 -4.14 9.30 0.91
N SER A 104 -3.62 10.39 1.47
CA SER A 104 -4.51 11.45 1.96
C SER A 104 -5.23 12.14 0.81
N SER A 105 -4.48 12.59 -0.20
CA SER A 105 -5.03 13.19 -1.41
C SER A 105 -4.18 12.78 -2.61
N ASN A 106 -4.82 12.37 -3.70
CA ASN A 106 -4.13 11.97 -4.93
C ASN A 106 -3.89 13.17 -5.88
N GLY A 107 -4.45 14.35 -5.58
CA GLY A 107 -4.28 15.55 -6.39
C GLY A 107 -5.14 15.60 -7.65
N GLY A 108 -6.17 14.76 -7.74
CA GLY A 108 -7.14 14.72 -8.85
C GLY A 108 -6.91 13.64 -9.90
N GLN A 109 -5.92 12.76 -9.69
CA GLN A 109 -5.71 11.55 -10.48
C GLN A 109 -4.98 10.51 -9.61
N THR A 110 -5.44 9.27 -9.62
CA THR A 110 -4.72 8.14 -8.98
C THR A 110 -3.40 7.88 -9.69
N GLU A 111 -2.50 7.17 -9.00
CA GLU A 111 -1.19 6.83 -9.55
C GLU A 111 -0.94 5.31 -9.61
N ARG A 112 -0.16 4.89 -10.60
CA ARG A 112 0.39 3.54 -10.75
C ARG A 112 1.46 3.26 -9.71
N SER A 113 1.53 2.03 -9.21
CA SER A 113 2.58 1.64 -8.28
C SER A 113 3.98 1.72 -8.90
N ALA A 114 4.14 1.36 -10.18
CA ALA A 114 5.42 1.43 -10.91
C ALA A 114 6.05 2.83 -10.97
N ASN A 115 5.24 3.88 -10.83
CA ASN A 115 5.71 5.26 -10.83
C ASN A 115 6.22 5.69 -9.45
N VAL A 116 5.97 4.91 -8.40
CA VAL A 116 6.34 5.23 -7.00
C VAL A 116 7.33 4.20 -6.44
N TRP A 117 7.16 2.94 -6.79
CA TRP A 117 7.93 1.79 -6.30
C TRP A 117 8.36 0.90 -7.46
N SER A 118 9.24 -0.07 -7.19
CA SER A 118 9.72 -1.03 -8.19
C SER A 118 8.64 -2.00 -8.68
N GLU A 119 7.67 -2.30 -7.83
CA GLU A 119 6.60 -3.26 -8.11
C GLU A 119 5.44 -2.59 -8.86
N ASP A 120 5.04 -3.20 -9.98
CA ASP A 120 3.91 -2.81 -10.78
C ASP A 120 2.74 -3.76 -10.56
N TYR A 121 1.62 -3.25 -10.09
CA TYR A 121 0.41 -4.05 -9.87
C TYR A 121 -0.70 -3.57 -10.81
N PRO A 122 -1.41 -4.49 -11.50
CA PRO A 122 -2.37 -4.14 -12.55
C PRO A 122 -3.60 -3.39 -12.03
N TYR A 123 -3.91 -3.53 -10.73
CA TYR A 123 -5.02 -2.85 -10.05
C TYR A 123 -4.66 -1.42 -9.58
N TYR A 124 -3.44 -0.93 -9.83
CA TYR A 124 -3.07 0.47 -9.63
C TYR A 124 -2.86 1.18 -10.96
N VAL A 125 -3.90 1.89 -11.41
CA VAL A 125 -3.93 2.59 -12.68
C VAL A 125 -4.14 4.10 -12.49
N ASN A 126 -3.77 4.89 -13.50
CA ASN A 126 -4.10 6.31 -13.55
C ASN A 126 -5.58 6.50 -13.94
N VAL A 127 -6.37 7.03 -13.01
CA VAL A 127 -7.79 7.37 -13.22
C VAL A 127 -8.03 8.76 -12.66
N ASP A 128 -8.71 9.60 -13.44
CA ASP A 128 -9.07 10.95 -13.00
C ASP A 128 -10.06 10.90 -11.82
N ASP A 129 -9.73 11.64 -10.76
CA ASP A 129 -10.49 11.66 -9.51
C ASP A 129 -10.99 13.08 -9.21
N PRO A 130 -12.07 13.55 -9.87
CA PRO A 130 -12.59 14.89 -9.66
C PRO A 130 -13.08 15.12 -8.22
N PHE A 131 -13.43 14.06 -7.49
CA PHE A 131 -13.89 14.15 -6.11
C PHE A 131 -12.78 14.57 -5.13
N ASP A 132 -11.54 14.16 -5.38
CA ASP A 132 -10.39 14.65 -4.61
C ASP A 132 -10.23 16.18 -4.78
N LEU A 133 -10.40 16.67 -6.02
CA LEU A 133 -10.29 18.09 -6.34
C LEU A 133 -11.39 18.94 -5.72
N MET A 134 -12.61 18.38 -5.62
CA MET A 134 -13.77 19.03 -5.01
C MET A 134 -13.64 19.16 -3.49
N ASN A 135 -12.68 18.47 -2.85
CA ASN A 135 -12.51 18.54 -1.41
C ASN A 135 -11.73 19.79 -1.01
N PRO A 136 -12.33 20.74 -0.25
CA PRO A 136 -11.63 21.96 0.17
C PRO A 136 -10.50 21.70 1.18
N SER A 137 -10.46 20.51 1.78
CA SER A 137 -9.38 20.09 2.67
C SER A 137 -8.24 19.37 1.94
N SER A 138 -8.36 19.15 0.62
CA SER A 138 -7.23 18.69 -0.19
C SER A 138 -6.21 19.81 -0.30
N ILE A 139 -4.99 19.53 0.15
CA ILE A 139 -3.90 20.50 0.16
C ILE A 139 -3.65 21.00 -1.26
N GLU A 140 -3.55 22.32 -1.39
CA GLU A 140 -3.25 23.01 -2.62
C GLU A 140 -2.13 24.01 -2.36
N TYR A 141 -1.10 23.94 -3.19
CA TYR A 141 -0.04 24.93 -3.23
C TYR A 141 -0.08 25.62 -4.59
N GLU A 142 0.05 26.94 -4.57
CA GLU A 142 0.05 27.75 -5.78
C GLU A 142 1.36 28.52 -5.85
N ALA A 143 2.00 28.47 -7.02
CA ALA A 143 3.14 29.30 -7.36
C ALA A 143 2.73 30.27 -8.47
N PHE A 144 3.17 31.52 -8.43
CA PHE A 144 2.76 32.52 -9.41
C PHE A 144 3.91 33.06 -10.24
N ILE A 145 3.88 32.93 -11.57
CA ILE A 145 4.87 33.54 -12.46
C ILE A 145 4.28 34.81 -13.08
N PRO A 146 4.87 36.01 -12.85
CA PRO A 146 4.32 37.26 -13.37
C PRO A 146 4.38 37.31 -14.91
N ALA A 147 3.40 37.93 -15.53
CA ALA A 147 3.36 38.07 -17.00
C ALA A 147 4.43 39.03 -17.52
N ARG A 148 4.94 39.95 -16.69
CA ARG A 148 5.97 40.94 -17.05
C ARG A 148 7.07 40.94 -16.00
N TYR A 149 8.31 41.13 -16.45
CA TYR A 149 9.47 41.30 -15.58
C TYR A 149 9.85 42.78 -15.53
N THR A 150 9.39 43.45 -14.48
CA THR A 150 9.69 44.85 -14.13
C THR A 150 10.49 44.84 -12.83
N ASP A 151 11.15 45.94 -12.46
CA ASP A 151 11.85 46.05 -11.18
C ASP A 151 10.95 45.67 -9.99
N ALA A 152 9.68 46.10 -10.03
CA ALA A 152 8.70 45.81 -8.98
C ALA A 152 8.35 44.31 -8.92
N SER A 153 8.04 43.69 -10.06
CA SER A 153 7.67 42.27 -10.09
C SER A 153 8.87 41.36 -9.84
N VAL A 154 10.07 41.73 -10.26
CA VAL A 154 11.31 40.99 -9.95
C VAL A 154 11.63 41.10 -8.45
N ALA A 155 11.49 42.28 -7.85
CA ALA A 155 11.70 42.46 -6.42
C ALA A 155 10.70 41.68 -5.55
N ALA A 156 9.47 41.51 -6.04
CA ALA A 156 8.43 40.71 -5.38
C ALA A 156 8.56 39.19 -5.64
N MET A 157 9.41 38.77 -6.57
CA MET A 157 9.59 37.38 -6.94
C MET A 157 10.61 36.64 -6.06
N ASP A 158 10.36 35.35 -5.88
CA ASP A 158 11.25 34.40 -5.28
C ASP A 158 12.57 34.39 -6.06
N ARG A 159 13.66 34.60 -5.32
CA ARG A 159 14.98 34.82 -5.91
C ARG A 159 15.49 33.58 -6.61
N ASP A 160 15.20 32.39 -6.10
CA ASP A 160 15.68 31.14 -6.66
C ASP A 160 14.96 30.82 -7.96
N VAL A 161 13.65 31.09 -8.03
CA VAL A 161 12.89 30.92 -9.27
C VAL A 161 13.29 31.93 -10.33
N TYR A 162 13.47 33.20 -9.96
CA TYR A 162 13.98 34.21 -10.91
C TYR A 162 15.38 33.86 -11.42
N ALA A 163 16.27 33.42 -10.53
CA ALA A 163 17.61 32.97 -10.90
C ALA A 163 17.60 31.75 -11.83
N ALA A 164 16.72 30.78 -11.59
CA ALA A 164 16.55 29.62 -12.45
C ALA A 164 16.06 30.00 -13.85
N LEU A 165 15.09 30.92 -13.94
CA LEU A 165 14.63 31.46 -15.22
C LEU A 165 15.75 32.17 -15.99
N LEU A 166 16.53 33.01 -15.32
CA LEU A 166 17.67 33.68 -15.94
C LEU A 166 18.74 32.70 -16.41
N ARG A 167 19.07 31.70 -15.59
CA ARG A 167 20.05 30.66 -15.93
C ARG A 167 19.60 29.85 -17.14
N GLY A 168 18.37 29.35 -17.13
CA GLY A 168 17.84 28.59 -18.25
C GLY A 168 17.70 29.45 -19.51
N ALA A 169 17.36 30.72 -19.38
CA ALA A 169 17.31 31.64 -20.52
C ALA A 169 18.70 31.90 -21.11
N TYR A 170 19.73 32.05 -20.26
CA TYR A 170 21.12 32.16 -20.69
C TYR A 170 21.58 30.92 -21.44
N GLU A 171 21.31 29.74 -20.88
CA GLU A 171 21.68 28.45 -21.49
C GLU A 171 20.99 28.25 -22.85
N ALA A 172 19.68 28.54 -22.93
CA ALA A 172 18.92 28.43 -24.17
C ALA A 172 19.33 29.46 -25.23
N ALA A 173 19.74 30.67 -24.82
CA ALA A 173 20.17 31.72 -25.75
C ALA A 173 21.66 31.62 -26.13
N GLY A 174 22.47 30.91 -25.36
CA GLY A 174 23.94 30.88 -25.48
C GLY A 174 24.63 32.18 -25.07
N ALA A 175 23.90 33.12 -24.47
CA ALA A 175 24.38 34.45 -24.05
C ALA A 175 23.43 35.07 -23.02
N ALA A 176 23.87 36.12 -22.34
CA ALA A 176 23.03 36.89 -21.43
C ALA A 176 21.86 37.55 -22.16
N VAL A 177 20.67 37.46 -21.58
CA VAL A 177 19.44 38.07 -22.09
C VAL A 177 18.69 38.77 -20.97
N GLU A 178 17.92 39.79 -21.33
CA GLU A 178 16.95 40.44 -20.46
C GLU A 178 15.60 39.72 -20.57
N LEU A 179 15.00 39.34 -19.44
CA LEU A 179 13.65 38.78 -19.42
C LEU A 179 12.62 39.90 -19.54
N VAL A 180 11.71 39.81 -20.51
CA VAL A 180 10.71 40.86 -20.77
C VAL A 180 9.33 40.44 -20.25
N SER A 181 8.85 39.27 -20.67
CA SER A 181 7.51 38.80 -20.30
C SER A 181 7.37 37.29 -20.35
N THR A 182 6.52 36.72 -19.51
CA THR A 182 6.10 35.32 -19.61
C THR A 182 4.97 35.18 -20.62
N VAL A 183 5.29 34.56 -21.76
CA VAL A 183 4.36 34.32 -22.86
C VAL A 183 3.40 33.19 -22.50
N ARG A 184 3.94 32.09 -21.97
CA ARG A 184 3.23 30.83 -21.71
C ARG A 184 3.84 30.14 -20.51
N VAL A 185 3.01 29.53 -19.68
CA VAL A 185 3.44 28.44 -18.80
C VAL A 185 2.62 27.20 -19.14
N ARG A 186 3.27 26.05 -19.24
CA ARG A 186 2.59 24.76 -19.36
C ARG A 186 3.26 23.76 -18.42
N PRO A 187 2.53 22.77 -17.89
CA PRO A 187 3.19 21.58 -17.40
C PRO A 187 4.08 20.99 -18.50
N HIS A 188 5.32 20.64 -18.15
CA HIS A 188 6.22 19.92 -19.06
C HIS A 188 5.70 18.49 -19.26
N THR A 189 6.26 17.70 -20.19
CA THR A 189 5.86 16.29 -20.38
C THR A 189 5.76 15.57 -19.03
N SER A 190 4.70 14.77 -18.86
CA SER A 190 4.53 13.95 -17.66
C SER A 190 5.79 13.10 -17.47
N ASP A 191 6.20 12.93 -16.21
CA ASP A 191 7.36 12.09 -15.87
C ASP A 191 7.13 10.61 -16.27
N TYR A 192 5.87 10.27 -16.53
CA TYR A 192 5.42 8.96 -16.95
C TYR A 192 4.55 9.06 -18.21
N GLU A 193 4.44 7.94 -18.94
CA GLU A 193 3.60 7.84 -20.13
C GLU A 193 2.14 8.23 -19.86
N ALA A 194 1.45 8.64 -20.93
CA ALA A 194 0.01 8.90 -20.86
C ALA A 194 -0.72 7.65 -20.32
N PRO A 195 -1.76 7.83 -19.47
CA PRO A 195 -2.50 9.07 -19.22
C PRO A 195 -2.06 9.82 -17.95
N SER A 196 -0.84 9.57 -17.44
CA SER A 196 -0.36 10.24 -16.23
C SER A 196 -0.34 11.77 -16.41
N ARG A 197 -0.86 12.48 -15.41
CA ARG A 197 -0.81 13.94 -15.28
C ARG A 197 0.12 14.35 -14.13
N CYS A 198 1.11 13.51 -13.85
CA CYS A 198 2.17 13.80 -12.91
C CYS A 198 3.24 14.66 -13.56
N TYR A 199 3.15 15.97 -13.38
CA TYR A 199 4.16 16.89 -13.87
C TYR A 199 5.11 17.28 -12.73
N LEU A 200 6.38 16.93 -12.89
CA LEU A 200 7.49 17.35 -12.02
C LEU A 200 8.22 18.59 -12.55
N PHE A 201 7.89 19.01 -13.77
CA PHE A 201 8.51 20.14 -14.44
C PHE A 201 7.45 21.05 -15.06
N ALA A 202 7.79 22.33 -15.24
CA ALA A 202 6.98 23.31 -15.95
C ALA A 202 7.81 24.02 -17.02
N ASP A 203 7.28 24.12 -18.23
CA ASP A 203 7.86 24.89 -19.31
C ASP A 203 7.35 26.33 -19.25
N VAL A 204 8.29 27.27 -19.15
CA VAL A 204 8.05 28.71 -19.14
C VAL A 204 8.60 29.29 -20.43
N THR A 205 7.71 29.67 -21.34
CA THR A 205 8.09 30.40 -22.55
C THR A 205 8.20 31.89 -22.22
N LEU A 206 9.38 32.44 -22.44
CA LEU A 206 9.75 33.82 -22.13
C LEU A 206 9.96 34.59 -23.42
N ALA A 207 9.46 35.82 -23.46
CA ALA A 207 9.98 36.83 -24.38
C ALA A 207 11.21 37.46 -23.74
N VAL A 208 12.28 37.55 -24.51
CA VAL A 208 13.57 38.04 -24.05
C VAL A 208 14.12 39.09 -25.02
N LYS A 209 15.01 39.94 -24.51
CA LYS A 209 15.78 40.88 -25.30
C LYS A 209 17.27 40.54 -25.22
N LYS A 210 17.91 40.48 -26.38
CA LYS A 210 19.33 40.16 -26.54
C LYS A 210 20.19 41.41 -26.36
N PRO A 211 21.51 41.26 -26.10
CA PRO A 211 22.43 42.38 -25.93
C PRO A 211 22.56 43.28 -27.16
N ASP A 212 22.34 42.73 -28.36
CA ASP A 212 22.32 43.45 -29.63
C ASP A 212 21.02 44.24 -29.87
N GLY A 213 20.09 44.22 -28.91
CA GLY A 213 18.79 44.88 -28.99
C GLY A 213 17.70 44.05 -29.66
N GLY A 214 18.00 42.85 -30.19
CA GLY A 214 17.03 41.96 -30.81
C GLY A 214 16.07 41.34 -29.81
N ALA A 215 14.77 41.28 -30.15
CA ALA A 215 13.78 40.55 -29.37
C ALA A 215 13.68 39.09 -29.83
N GLY A 216 13.38 38.18 -28.90
CA GLY A 216 13.18 36.77 -29.20
C GLY A 216 12.27 36.08 -28.19
N GLN A 217 11.98 34.80 -28.44
CA GLN A 217 11.33 33.93 -27.47
C GLN A 217 12.17 32.67 -27.27
N LEU A 218 12.18 32.17 -26.03
CA LEU A 218 12.81 30.91 -25.65
C LEU A 218 11.96 30.21 -24.59
N THR A 219 12.19 28.92 -24.38
CA THR A 219 11.52 28.14 -23.34
C THR A 219 12.54 27.67 -22.32
N VAL A 220 12.22 27.86 -21.04
CA VAL A 220 12.98 27.37 -19.90
C VAL A 220 12.15 26.30 -19.19
N THR A 221 12.75 25.16 -18.91
CA THR A 221 12.13 24.09 -18.13
C THR A 221 12.55 24.22 -16.68
N LEU A 222 11.57 24.37 -15.78
CA LEU A 222 11.78 24.45 -14.34
C LEU A 222 11.47 23.10 -13.70
N ALA A 223 12.41 22.54 -12.93
CA ALA A 223 12.16 21.37 -12.08
C ALA A 223 11.50 21.80 -10.77
N LEU A 224 10.25 21.40 -10.54
CA LEU A 224 9.46 21.91 -9.42
C LEU A 224 10.13 21.61 -8.07
N LYS A 225 10.72 20.41 -7.94
CA LYS A 225 11.38 19.92 -6.71
C LYS A 225 12.55 20.78 -6.21
N ASP A 226 13.17 21.57 -7.09
CA ASP A 226 14.37 22.35 -6.77
C ASP A 226 14.04 23.66 -6.02
N PHE A 227 12.76 23.93 -5.82
CA PHE A 227 12.25 25.17 -5.24
C PHE A 227 11.47 24.91 -3.95
N ALA A 228 11.61 25.83 -2.99
CA ALA A 228 11.17 25.64 -1.61
C ALA A 228 9.67 25.90 -1.37
N ILE A 229 9.12 25.23 -0.34
CA ILE A 229 7.86 25.62 0.33
C ILE A 229 8.00 27.04 0.91
N GLY A 230 7.55 28.03 0.16
CA GLY A 230 7.27 29.36 0.69
C GLY A 230 6.04 29.31 1.60
N ALA A 231 6.26 29.27 2.92
CA ALA A 231 5.19 29.48 3.91
C ALA A 231 4.64 30.93 3.89
N SER A 232 5.27 31.84 3.16
CA SER A 232 4.82 33.22 3.00
C SER A 232 3.98 33.38 1.74
N LYS A 233 2.67 33.64 1.92
CA LYS A 233 1.71 34.00 0.84
C LYS A 233 2.06 35.28 0.05
N TYR A 234 3.28 35.82 0.17
CA TYR A 234 3.64 37.18 -0.25
C TYR A 234 4.84 37.27 -1.21
N THR A 235 5.31 36.16 -1.78
CA THR A 235 6.34 36.17 -2.84
C THR A 235 5.80 35.58 -4.13
N LEU A 236 6.04 36.25 -5.28
CA LEU A 236 5.77 35.67 -6.60
C LEU A 236 6.72 34.50 -6.80
N GLY A 237 6.31 33.43 -7.47
CA GLY A 237 7.23 32.42 -7.97
C GLY A 237 7.71 31.38 -6.96
N ALA A 238 7.45 31.49 -5.65
CA ALA A 238 7.78 30.41 -4.72
C ALA A 238 7.04 29.12 -5.10
N ILE A 239 7.77 28.14 -5.67
CA ILE A 239 7.22 26.85 -6.06
C ILE A 239 7.29 25.95 -4.84
N GLY A 240 6.14 25.73 -4.20
CA GLY A 240 6.08 25.09 -2.90
C GLY A 240 6.37 23.59 -2.88
N ALA A 241 7.28 23.04 -3.69
CA ALA A 241 7.40 21.60 -3.96
C ALA A 241 8.40 20.82 -3.10
N SER A 242 8.78 21.32 -1.92
CA SER A 242 9.74 20.64 -1.05
C SER A 242 9.07 19.74 0.00
N THR A 243 8.28 18.77 -0.45
CA THR A 243 8.06 17.48 0.24
C THR A 243 7.37 16.52 -0.72
N TYR A 244 7.83 15.27 -0.69
CA TYR A 244 7.54 14.17 -1.59
C TYR A 244 6.20 14.22 -2.35
N SER A 245 6.28 14.02 -3.67
CA SER A 245 5.15 13.67 -4.54
C SER A 245 4.19 14.80 -4.92
N MET A 246 4.58 16.07 -4.88
CA MET A 246 3.68 17.14 -5.31
C MET A 246 3.69 17.32 -6.83
N ARG A 247 2.51 17.09 -7.44
CA ARG A 247 2.32 17.02 -8.89
C ARG A 247 1.60 18.26 -9.35
N MET A 248 2.19 18.97 -10.31
CA MET A 248 1.50 20.08 -10.92
C MET A 248 0.24 19.54 -11.61
N ARG A 249 -0.90 20.17 -11.34
CA ARG A 249 -2.18 19.88 -11.99
C ARG A 249 -2.32 20.68 -13.28
N GLY A 250 -1.82 21.90 -13.28
CA GLY A 250 -2.00 22.83 -14.40
C GLY A 250 -1.32 24.17 -14.18
N ALA A 251 -1.29 24.96 -15.26
CA ALA A 251 -0.92 26.36 -15.25
C ALA A 251 -2.06 27.18 -15.87
N GLU A 252 -2.61 28.11 -15.11
CA GLU A 252 -3.76 28.93 -15.51
C GLU A 252 -3.42 30.42 -15.39
N ARG A 253 -4.02 31.24 -16.25
CA ARG A 253 -3.88 32.71 -16.15
C ARG A 253 -4.56 33.18 -14.87
N ALA A 254 -3.89 34.05 -14.13
CA ALA A 254 -4.41 34.59 -12.88
C ALA A 254 -3.90 36.01 -12.61
N GLU A 255 -4.53 36.67 -11.66
CA GLU A 255 -4.08 37.93 -11.06
C GLU A 255 -3.80 37.73 -9.57
N ARG A 256 -2.75 38.37 -9.06
CA ARG A 256 -2.35 38.31 -7.64
C ARG A 256 -2.05 39.69 -7.10
N GLU A 257 -2.64 40.01 -5.97
CA GLU A 257 -2.28 41.20 -5.19
C GLU A 257 -1.13 40.87 -4.24
N ILE A 258 0.01 41.55 -4.40
CA ILE A 258 1.18 41.43 -3.52
C ILE A 258 1.71 42.83 -3.23
N GLY A 259 1.89 43.15 -1.95
CA GLY A 259 2.40 44.47 -1.53
C GLY A 259 1.53 45.65 -1.97
N GLY A 260 0.21 45.43 -2.10
CA GLY A 260 -0.74 46.45 -2.58
C GLY A 260 -0.71 46.72 -4.09
N GLN A 261 0.03 45.90 -4.86
CA GLN A 261 0.02 45.94 -6.33
C GLN A 261 -0.57 44.66 -6.90
N THR A 262 -1.33 44.79 -7.98
CA THR A 262 -1.88 43.63 -8.71
C THR A 262 -0.98 43.27 -9.87
N TYR A 263 -0.59 42.00 -9.96
CA TYR A 263 0.19 41.44 -11.05
C TYR A 263 -0.65 40.44 -11.83
N ALA A 264 -0.72 40.58 -13.15
CA ALA A 264 -1.22 39.53 -14.03
C ALA A 264 -0.12 38.50 -14.30
N GLY A 265 -0.47 37.23 -14.49
CA GLY A 265 0.52 36.17 -14.63
C GLY A 265 -0.09 34.78 -14.79
N TRP A 266 0.60 33.78 -14.25
CA TRP A 266 0.26 32.37 -14.31
C TRP A 266 0.32 31.75 -12.91
N ASN A 267 -0.78 31.16 -12.45
CA ASN A 267 -0.79 30.28 -11.29
C ASN A 267 -0.42 28.86 -11.74
N LEU A 268 0.61 28.29 -11.15
CA LEU A 268 0.94 26.88 -11.21
C LEU A 268 0.34 26.24 -9.96
N THR A 269 -0.66 25.41 -10.15
CA THR A 269 -1.34 24.72 -9.05
C THR A 269 -0.75 23.33 -8.87
N VAL A 270 -0.34 23.01 -7.65
CA VAL A 270 0.23 21.73 -7.27
C VAL A 270 -0.64 21.12 -6.17
N ARG A 271 -1.07 19.87 -6.38
CA ARG A 271 -1.94 19.15 -5.44
C ARG A 271 -1.45 17.71 -5.32
N ARG A 272 -1.44 17.19 -4.09
CA ARG A 272 -1.25 15.78 -3.67
C ARG A 272 -0.69 15.81 -2.24
N TYR A 273 -1.12 14.86 -1.41
CA TYR A 273 -0.51 14.62 -0.12
C TYR A 273 -0.40 13.12 0.14
N GLY A 274 0.83 12.61 0.03
CA GLY A 274 1.17 11.18 0.02
C GLY A 274 1.49 10.66 -1.38
N HIS A 275 1.67 9.35 -1.52
CA HIS A 275 2.13 8.74 -2.78
C HIS A 275 1.08 8.77 -3.91
N GLY A 276 -0.22 8.89 -3.59
CA GLY A 276 -1.31 8.96 -4.59
C GLY A 276 -1.70 7.65 -5.28
N VAL A 277 -1.10 6.53 -4.88
CA VAL A 277 -1.46 5.17 -5.32
C VAL A 277 -2.63 4.65 -4.47
N GLY A 278 -3.62 4.04 -5.12
CA GLY A 278 -4.82 3.50 -4.47
C GLY A 278 -5.81 4.56 -3.97
N LEU A 279 -6.46 4.29 -2.84
CA LEU A 279 -7.57 5.10 -2.33
C LEU A 279 -7.12 6.51 -1.89
N SER A 280 -7.73 7.57 -2.44
CA SER A 280 -7.65 8.92 -1.86
C SER A 280 -8.66 9.07 -0.74
N GLN A 281 -8.19 9.37 0.47
CA GLN A 281 -9.07 9.64 1.62
C GLN A 281 -9.96 10.86 1.36
N ARG A 282 -9.43 11.92 0.75
CA ARG A 282 -10.20 13.12 0.40
C ARG A 282 -11.19 12.87 -0.73
N GLY A 283 -10.82 12.06 -1.72
CA GLY A 283 -11.71 11.65 -2.80
C GLY A 283 -12.83 10.73 -2.30
N ALA A 284 -12.51 9.71 -1.50
CA ALA A 284 -13.49 8.85 -0.83
C ALA A 284 -14.48 9.64 0.04
N GLN A 285 -13.99 10.66 0.77
CA GLN A 285 -14.85 11.56 1.55
C GLN A 285 -15.90 12.27 0.67
N GLN A 286 -15.49 12.80 -0.49
CA GLN A 286 -16.41 13.52 -1.37
C GLN A 286 -17.31 12.58 -2.18
N ARG A 287 -16.82 11.40 -2.56
CA ARG A 287 -17.65 10.34 -3.18
C ARG A 287 -18.78 9.89 -2.27
N ALA A 288 -18.47 9.60 -1.01
CA ALA A 288 -19.48 9.22 -0.02
C ALA A 288 -20.47 10.36 0.25
N ARG A 289 -20.02 11.63 0.27
CA ARG A 289 -20.93 12.79 0.36
C ARG A 289 -21.83 12.95 -0.87
N ALA A 290 -21.38 12.49 -2.03
CA ALA A 290 -22.18 12.45 -3.24
C ALA A 290 -23.11 11.22 -3.32
N GLY A 291 -23.16 10.40 -2.26
CA GLY A 291 -24.09 9.27 -2.13
C GLY A 291 -23.54 7.93 -2.63
N GLN A 292 -22.25 7.83 -2.97
CA GLN A 292 -21.66 6.54 -3.37
C GLN A 292 -21.48 5.63 -2.15
N GLY A 293 -21.84 4.36 -2.32
CA GLY A 293 -21.57 3.30 -1.35
C GLY A 293 -20.08 2.96 -1.28
N PHE A 294 -19.64 2.32 -0.20
CA PHE A 294 -18.21 2.01 -0.02
C PHE A 294 -17.70 1.02 -1.08
N GLU A 295 -18.56 0.12 -1.56
CA GLU A 295 -18.24 -0.82 -2.64
C GLU A 295 -17.93 -0.09 -3.94
N GLU A 296 -18.71 0.95 -4.28
CA GLU A 296 -18.48 1.79 -5.45
C GLU A 296 -17.19 2.62 -5.32
N ILE A 297 -16.91 3.11 -4.11
CA ILE A 297 -15.67 3.83 -3.81
C ILE A 297 -14.46 2.91 -4.00
N LEU A 298 -14.50 1.68 -3.47
CA LEU A 298 -13.42 0.71 -3.62
C LEU A 298 -13.23 0.29 -5.07
N ALA A 299 -14.31 0.00 -5.79
CA ALA A 299 -14.26 -0.38 -7.21
C ALA A 299 -13.63 0.71 -8.09
N PHE A 300 -13.78 1.99 -7.73
CA PHE A 300 -13.10 3.09 -8.41
C PHE A 300 -11.59 3.09 -8.18
N TYR A 301 -11.13 2.89 -6.94
CA TYR A 301 -9.71 3.02 -6.57
C TYR A 301 -8.88 1.76 -6.83
N TYR A 302 -9.52 0.59 -6.90
CA TYR A 302 -8.87 -0.70 -7.12
C TYR A 302 -9.57 -1.46 -8.25
N PRO A 303 -9.53 -0.94 -9.49
CA PRO A 303 -10.21 -1.58 -10.60
C PRO A 303 -9.67 -2.99 -10.83
N GLY A 304 -10.58 -3.94 -11.03
CA GLY A 304 -10.26 -5.36 -11.18
C GLY A 304 -10.14 -6.13 -9.86
N ALA A 305 -10.00 -5.45 -8.71
CA ALA A 305 -10.09 -6.12 -7.42
C ALA A 305 -11.55 -6.46 -7.08
N ALA A 306 -11.76 -7.61 -6.45
CA ALA A 306 -13.03 -8.05 -5.91
C ALA A 306 -13.12 -7.72 -4.41
N LEU A 307 -14.31 -7.33 -3.96
CA LEU A 307 -14.62 -7.25 -2.55
C LEU A 307 -15.05 -8.64 -2.06
N THR A 308 -14.24 -9.21 -1.17
CA THR A 308 -14.34 -10.59 -0.71
C THR A 308 -14.43 -10.64 0.80
N THR A 309 -15.15 -11.59 1.36
CA THR A 309 -15.21 -11.82 2.81
C THR A 309 -14.29 -12.97 3.21
N ALA A 310 -13.28 -12.68 4.03
CA ALA A 310 -12.49 -13.69 4.71
C ALA A 310 -13.33 -14.32 5.83
N GLY A 311 -13.72 -15.58 5.65
CA GLY A 311 -14.47 -16.37 6.63
C GLY A 311 -13.60 -16.85 7.80
N THR A 312 -14.26 -17.38 8.82
CA THR A 312 -13.61 -18.06 9.95
C THR A 312 -13.93 -19.55 9.95
N TRP A 313 -13.27 -20.30 10.84
CA TRP A 313 -13.59 -21.70 11.08
C TRP A 313 -15.07 -21.93 11.45
N GLU A 314 -15.71 -20.96 12.09
CA GLU A 314 -17.12 -21.02 12.49
C GLU A 314 -18.07 -20.68 11.36
N SER A 315 -17.69 -19.73 10.49
CA SER A 315 -18.58 -19.20 9.45
C SER A 315 -18.44 -19.89 8.09
N ALA A 316 -17.27 -20.49 7.82
CA ALA A 316 -16.99 -21.11 6.52
C ALA A 316 -17.64 -22.50 6.39
N PRO A 317 -17.95 -22.93 5.15
CA PRO A 317 -18.36 -24.30 4.88
C PRO A 317 -17.38 -25.33 5.47
N ARG A 318 -17.92 -26.41 6.05
CA ARG A 318 -17.11 -27.42 6.74
C ARG A 318 -16.34 -28.26 5.74
N ILE A 319 -15.02 -28.26 5.88
CA ILE A 319 -14.14 -29.22 5.20
C ILE A 319 -14.23 -30.56 5.95
N SER A 320 -14.44 -31.64 5.20
CA SER A 320 -14.42 -33.01 5.69
C SER A 320 -13.43 -33.85 4.89
N SER A 321 -12.96 -34.96 5.47
CA SER A 321 -12.02 -35.86 4.81
C SER A 321 -12.30 -37.33 5.15
N ASP A 322 -12.02 -38.23 4.20
CA ASP A 322 -11.99 -39.67 4.39
C ASP A 322 -10.61 -40.19 4.87
N ARG A 323 -9.58 -39.34 4.84
CA ARG A 323 -8.18 -39.71 5.11
C ARG A 323 -7.48 -38.85 6.15
N TYR A 324 -7.79 -37.56 6.20
CA TYR A 324 -7.08 -36.55 6.99
C TYR A 324 -7.87 -36.16 8.25
N THR A 325 -7.15 -35.65 9.24
CA THR A 325 -7.78 -35.02 10.40
C THR A 325 -7.99 -33.55 10.09
N VAL A 326 -9.23 -33.07 10.19
CA VAL A 326 -9.58 -31.68 9.95
C VAL A 326 -10.04 -31.05 11.26
N LYS A 327 -9.30 -30.06 11.75
CA LYS A 327 -9.58 -29.31 12.98
C LYS A 327 -9.46 -27.81 12.72
N ALA A 328 -9.88 -27.00 13.69
CA ALA A 328 -9.78 -25.53 13.60
C ALA A 328 -8.34 -25.04 13.38
N TRP A 329 -7.35 -25.79 13.89
CA TRP A 329 -5.93 -25.46 13.74
C TRP A 329 -5.31 -25.94 12.43
N GLY A 330 -5.98 -26.79 11.63
CA GLY A 330 -5.46 -27.26 10.35
C GLY A 330 -5.95 -28.62 9.86
N VAL A 331 -5.42 -28.99 8.68
CA VAL A 331 -5.51 -30.32 8.06
C VAL A 331 -4.21 -31.08 8.32
N SER A 332 -4.28 -32.16 9.10
CA SER A 332 -3.13 -33.04 9.40
C SER A 332 -3.36 -34.48 8.96
N GLY A 333 -2.32 -35.31 9.04
CA GLY A 333 -2.33 -36.64 8.41
C GLY A 333 -1.87 -36.64 6.96
N VAL A 334 -1.34 -35.51 6.50
CA VAL A 334 -0.77 -35.32 5.18
C VAL A 334 0.67 -35.83 5.20
N GLU A 335 1.02 -36.70 4.25
CA GLU A 335 2.38 -37.22 4.13
C GLU A 335 3.27 -36.20 3.38
N PRO A 336 4.58 -36.09 3.70
CA PRO A 336 5.49 -35.11 3.08
C PRO A 336 5.60 -35.21 1.55
N ASP A 337 5.25 -36.36 0.97
CA ASP A 337 5.27 -36.63 -0.47
C ASP A 337 3.90 -36.42 -1.16
N THR A 338 2.95 -35.78 -0.48
CA THR A 338 1.58 -35.61 -0.99
C THR A 338 1.51 -34.46 -1.99
N SER A 339 1.09 -34.74 -3.22
CA SER A 339 0.79 -33.71 -4.23
C SER A 339 -0.51 -32.96 -3.93
N PRO A 340 -0.69 -31.72 -4.44
CA PRO A 340 -1.91 -30.94 -4.25
C PRO A 340 -3.18 -31.70 -4.68
N ASP A 341 -3.18 -32.31 -5.86
CA ASP A 341 -4.32 -33.09 -6.36
C ASP A 341 -4.66 -34.28 -5.45
N LYS A 342 -3.64 -34.98 -4.94
CA LYS A 342 -3.84 -36.11 -4.04
C LYS A 342 -4.46 -35.65 -2.72
N LEU A 343 -4.01 -34.52 -2.18
CA LEU A 343 -4.58 -33.90 -0.99
C LEU A 343 -6.03 -33.49 -1.22
N LEU A 344 -6.31 -32.70 -2.26
CA LEU A 344 -7.63 -32.17 -2.54
C LEU A 344 -8.65 -33.29 -2.88
N SER A 345 -8.22 -34.38 -3.52
CA SER A 345 -9.09 -35.52 -3.85
C SER A 345 -9.68 -36.25 -2.63
N ARG A 346 -9.12 -36.01 -1.44
CA ARG A 346 -9.54 -36.59 -0.16
C ARG A 346 -10.32 -35.62 0.72
N LEU A 347 -10.64 -34.44 0.20
CA LEU A 347 -11.38 -33.40 0.90
C LEU A 347 -12.73 -33.16 0.23
N THR A 348 -13.73 -32.79 1.03
CA THR A 348 -15.06 -32.44 0.55
C THR A 348 -15.61 -31.26 1.34
N CYS A 349 -16.23 -30.30 0.64
CA CYS A 349 -16.74 -29.06 1.21
C CYS A 349 -17.90 -28.51 0.34
N GLU A 350 -18.78 -27.70 0.92
CA GLU A 350 -19.78 -26.92 0.16
C GLU A 350 -19.15 -25.64 -0.41
N GLY A 351 -18.26 -25.82 -1.40
CA GLY A 351 -17.49 -24.76 -2.06
C GLY A 351 -16.45 -25.34 -3.00
N GLU A 352 -15.68 -24.46 -3.63
CA GLU A 352 -14.53 -24.83 -4.45
C GLU A 352 -13.28 -24.93 -3.55
N LEU A 353 -12.56 -26.05 -3.66
CA LEU A 353 -11.34 -26.31 -2.90
C LEU A 353 -10.12 -26.07 -3.79
N SER A 354 -9.14 -25.35 -3.26
CA SER A 354 -7.82 -25.22 -3.85
C SER A 354 -6.73 -25.31 -2.77
N LEU A 355 -5.51 -25.62 -3.19
CA LEU A 355 -4.34 -25.52 -2.32
C LEU A 355 -3.59 -24.25 -2.70
N VAL A 356 -3.32 -23.40 -1.72
CA VAL A 356 -2.60 -22.14 -1.92
C VAL A 356 -1.37 -22.06 -1.01
N THR A 357 -0.36 -21.32 -1.45
CA THR A 357 0.79 -21.00 -0.61
C THR A 357 0.41 -20.00 0.48
N ALA A 358 1.32 -19.71 1.41
CA ALA A 358 1.12 -18.64 2.38
C ALA A 358 0.86 -17.26 1.75
N LYS A 359 1.31 -17.04 0.50
CA LYS A 359 1.07 -15.80 -0.26
C LYS A 359 -0.27 -15.78 -0.98
N GLY A 360 -1.00 -16.90 -0.99
CA GLY A 360 -2.26 -17.07 -1.71
C GLY A 360 -2.11 -17.67 -3.12
N ASP A 361 -0.88 -17.74 -3.64
CA ASP A 361 -0.60 -18.34 -4.96
C ASP A 361 -1.13 -19.78 -5.04
N LEU A 362 -1.82 -20.13 -6.14
CA LEU A 362 -2.26 -21.50 -6.40
C LEU A 362 -1.05 -22.45 -6.46
N LYS A 363 -1.08 -23.50 -5.64
CA LYS A 363 -0.04 -24.52 -5.59
C LYS A 363 -0.44 -25.70 -6.46
N ILE A 364 0.14 -25.76 -7.66
CA ILE A 364 -0.26 -26.73 -8.71
C ILE A 364 0.78 -27.85 -8.87
N GLU A 365 2.08 -27.53 -8.83
CA GLU A 365 3.13 -28.48 -9.25
C GLU A 365 4.03 -28.99 -8.11
N SER A 366 4.00 -28.36 -6.93
CA SER A 366 4.86 -28.71 -5.80
C SER A 366 4.09 -29.42 -4.67
N LEU A 367 4.79 -30.30 -3.94
CA LEU A 367 4.24 -31.08 -2.83
C LEU A 367 3.64 -30.17 -1.76
N ALA A 368 2.58 -30.62 -1.09
CA ALA A 368 2.01 -29.93 0.05
C ALA A 368 3.05 -29.80 1.17
N THR A 369 3.09 -28.64 1.80
CA THR A 369 4.00 -28.33 2.91
C THR A 369 3.24 -27.69 4.06
N THR A 370 3.79 -27.77 5.27
CA THR A 370 3.32 -27.01 6.42
C THR A 370 3.30 -25.52 6.08
N GLY A 371 2.21 -24.84 6.43
CA GLY A 371 2.02 -23.42 6.11
C GLY A 371 1.49 -23.15 4.69
N ASN A 372 1.19 -24.19 3.89
CA ASN A 372 0.21 -24.05 2.82
C ASN A 372 -1.20 -24.03 3.41
N PHE A 373 -2.19 -23.63 2.61
CA PHE A 373 -3.57 -23.57 3.04
C PHE A 373 -4.49 -24.28 2.05
N VAL A 374 -5.40 -25.08 2.58
CA VAL A 374 -6.60 -25.51 1.86
C VAL A 374 -7.57 -24.34 1.89
N ARG A 375 -7.76 -23.71 0.72
CA ARG A 375 -8.69 -22.61 0.53
C ARG A 375 -10.04 -23.14 0.11
N VAL A 376 -11.09 -22.67 0.79
CA VAL A 376 -12.49 -22.82 0.39
C VAL A 376 -12.96 -21.51 -0.21
N SER A 377 -13.33 -21.52 -1.48
CA SER A 377 -14.05 -20.43 -2.14
C SER A 377 -15.54 -20.76 -2.19
N TYR A 378 -16.40 -19.87 -1.70
CA TYR A 378 -17.84 -20.11 -1.60
C TYR A 378 -18.65 -18.84 -1.86
N ASP A 379 -19.97 -18.98 -1.91
CA ASP A 379 -20.90 -17.90 -2.32
C ASP A 379 -20.55 -17.27 -3.69
N GLY A 380 -20.21 -18.13 -4.66
CA GLY A 380 -19.83 -17.69 -6.01
C GLY A 380 -18.50 -16.91 -6.05
N GLY A 381 -17.56 -17.23 -5.15
CA GLY A 381 -16.25 -16.60 -5.09
C GLY A 381 -16.17 -15.32 -4.26
N LYS A 382 -17.26 -14.94 -3.58
CA LYS A 382 -17.32 -13.74 -2.73
C LYS A 382 -16.80 -13.96 -1.32
N CYS A 383 -16.58 -15.21 -0.93
CA CYS A 383 -16.07 -15.56 0.37
C CYS A 383 -14.94 -16.57 0.25
N LEU A 384 -13.90 -16.39 1.06
CA LEU A 384 -12.72 -17.26 1.11
C LEU A 384 -12.46 -17.69 2.56
N PHE A 385 -12.01 -18.92 2.77
CA PHE A 385 -11.50 -19.38 4.06
C PHE A 385 -10.29 -20.29 3.85
N ASP A 386 -9.21 -20.00 4.55
CA ASP A 386 -7.95 -20.71 4.44
C ASP A 386 -7.70 -21.53 5.69
N LEU A 387 -7.61 -22.85 5.53
CA LEU A 387 -7.27 -23.77 6.62
C LEU A 387 -5.85 -24.31 6.41
N PRO A 388 -4.92 -24.13 7.35
CA PRO A 388 -3.54 -24.49 7.13
C PRO A 388 -3.35 -26.01 7.02
N VAL A 389 -2.36 -26.41 6.22
CA VAL A 389 -1.83 -27.77 6.18
C VAL A 389 -0.76 -27.91 7.25
N VAL A 390 -0.78 -29.04 7.96
CA VAL A 390 0.17 -29.40 9.01
C VAL A 390 0.75 -30.78 8.68
N ILE A 391 2.06 -30.81 8.44
CA ILE A 391 2.85 -32.02 8.26
C ILE A 391 3.84 -32.07 9.43
N TYR A 392 3.69 -33.06 10.31
CA TYR A 392 4.52 -33.18 11.50
C TYR A 392 5.99 -33.37 11.10
N GLY A 393 6.87 -32.50 11.60
CA GLY A 393 8.29 -32.47 11.25
C GLY A 393 8.67 -31.58 10.06
N ASP A 394 7.73 -31.03 9.30
CA ASP A 394 8.00 -29.96 8.32
C ASP A 394 7.80 -28.59 9.00
N LEU A 395 8.91 -27.88 9.21
CA LEU A 395 9.06 -26.72 10.10
C LEU A 395 9.66 -25.49 9.40
N ASP A 396 10.06 -25.64 8.15
CA ASP A 396 10.53 -24.55 7.30
C ASP A 396 9.57 -24.21 6.13
N GLY A 397 8.59 -25.07 5.86
CA GLY A 397 7.59 -24.88 4.82
C GLY A 397 8.07 -25.26 3.42
N GLU A 398 9.24 -25.89 3.33
CA GLU A 398 9.81 -26.45 2.11
C GLU A 398 9.45 -27.93 1.95
N PRO A 399 9.44 -28.48 0.72
CA PRO A 399 9.04 -29.88 0.50
C PRO A 399 9.94 -30.91 1.21
N GLY A 400 9.35 -31.64 2.16
CA GLY A 400 9.97 -32.81 2.79
C GLY A 400 10.16 -32.63 4.29
N ILE A 401 10.90 -33.55 4.91
CA ILE A 401 11.40 -33.42 6.29
C ILE A 401 12.91 -33.60 6.19
N THR A 402 13.66 -32.57 6.54
CA THR A 402 15.10 -32.41 6.26
C THR A 402 15.88 -31.94 7.49
N GLU A 403 17.20 -31.80 7.34
CA GLU A 403 18.06 -31.24 8.39
C GLU A 403 17.74 -29.77 8.71
N ASP A 404 17.19 -29.02 7.75
CA ASP A 404 16.80 -27.63 7.96
C ASP A 404 15.60 -27.52 8.93
N ASP A 405 14.70 -28.52 8.95
CA ASP A 405 13.63 -28.63 9.94
C ASP A 405 14.16 -28.89 11.35
N ALA A 406 15.12 -29.81 11.47
CA ALA A 406 15.77 -30.08 12.76
C ALA A 406 16.51 -28.85 13.30
N LYS A 407 17.14 -28.09 12.40
CA LYS A 407 17.76 -26.80 12.75
C LYS A 407 16.71 -25.78 13.17
N ALA A 408 15.61 -25.64 12.44
CA ALA A 408 14.51 -24.74 12.78
C ALA A 408 13.93 -25.06 14.18
N LEU A 409 13.76 -26.34 14.50
CA LEU A 409 13.31 -26.78 15.82
C LEU A 409 14.34 -26.46 16.91
N ALA A 410 15.62 -26.70 16.67
CA ALA A 410 16.67 -26.34 17.61
C ALA A 410 16.71 -24.82 17.87
N GLU A 411 16.56 -24.00 16.83
CA GLU A 411 16.44 -22.54 16.94
C GLU A 411 15.21 -22.12 17.74
N HIS A 412 14.09 -22.84 17.61
CA HIS A 412 12.89 -22.64 18.43
C HIS A 412 13.14 -22.89 19.92
N LEU A 413 13.74 -24.04 20.25
CA LEU A 413 14.05 -24.41 21.64
C LEU A 413 15.08 -23.45 22.28
N MET A 414 16.00 -22.91 21.48
CA MET A 414 16.96 -21.89 21.91
C MET A 414 16.37 -20.47 21.95
N ARG A 415 15.10 -20.28 21.59
CA ARG A 415 14.42 -18.98 21.47
C ARG A 415 15.10 -18.02 20.49
N ALA A 416 15.83 -18.57 19.51
CA ALA A 416 16.37 -17.83 18.38
C ALA A 416 15.30 -17.60 17.30
N ARG A 417 14.31 -18.51 17.23
CA ARG A 417 13.10 -18.46 16.42
C ARG A 417 11.89 -18.80 17.32
N THR A 418 10.69 -18.37 16.96
CA THR A 418 9.46 -18.81 17.66
C THR A 418 8.48 -19.35 16.64
N PHE A 419 8.07 -20.62 16.78
CA PHE A 419 6.98 -21.16 15.98
C PHE A 419 5.62 -20.71 16.51
N THR A 420 4.67 -20.54 15.60
CA THR A 420 3.28 -20.22 15.88
C THR A 420 2.37 -20.94 14.89
N GLY A 421 1.10 -21.12 15.24
CA GLY A 421 0.09 -21.68 14.33
C GLY A 421 0.49 -23.07 13.81
N ALA A 422 0.33 -23.28 12.50
CA ALA A 422 0.59 -24.57 11.85
C ALA A 422 2.00 -25.13 12.10
N PHE A 423 3.02 -24.26 12.15
CA PHE A 423 4.40 -24.69 12.42
C PHE A 423 4.62 -25.09 13.88
N LEU A 424 3.88 -24.51 14.81
CA LEU A 424 3.93 -24.93 16.22
C LEU A 424 3.26 -26.30 16.38
N GLU A 425 2.12 -26.51 15.72
CA GLU A 425 1.45 -27.81 15.68
C GLU A 425 2.33 -28.88 15.01
N ALA A 426 3.02 -28.54 13.91
CA ALA A 426 3.93 -29.45 13.21
C ALA A 426 5.18 -29.81 14.04
N ALA A 427 5.59 -28.94 14.98
CA ALA A 427 6.76 -29.12 15.83
C ALA A 427 6.56 -30.08 17.00
N ASP A 428 5.31 -30.36 17.38
CA ASP A 428 4.96 -31.43 18.33
C ASP A 428 4.96 -32.78 17.59
N VAL A 429 6.18 -33.21 17.22
CA VAL A 429 6.42 -34.39 16.38
C VAL A 429 5.98 -35.66 17.09
N ASN A 430 6.13 -35.69 18.42
CA ASN A 430 5.78 -36.86 19.24
C ASN A 430 4.30 -36.87 19.68
N ARG A 431 3.60 -35.72 19.59
CA ARG A 431 2.18 -35.49 19.91
C ARG A 431 1.83 -35.63 21.38
N ASP A 432 2.70 -35.16 22.26
CA ASP A 432 2.49 -35.12 23.71
C ASP A 432 1.88 -33.80 24.21
N GLY A 433 1.66 -32.83 23.31
CA GLY A 433 1.10 -31.51 23.60
C GLY A 433 2.14 -30.46 23.99
N GLY A 434 3.43 -30.81 23.92
CA GLY A 434 4.57 -29.91 24.10
C GLY A 434 5.44 -29.83 22.85
N VAL A 435 6.33 -28.83 22.83
CA VAL A 435 7.43 -28.78 21.86
C VAL A 435 8.73 -28.68 22.65
N ASP A 436 9.47 -29.77 22.73
CA ASP A 436 10.65 -29.89 23.56
C ASP A 436 11.80 -30.71 22.94
N ALA A 437 12.80 -31.06 23.76
CA ALA A 437 13.96 -31.80 23.29
C ALA A 437 13.63 -33.24 22.82
N GLY A 438 12.51 -33.81 23.28
CA GLY A 438 11.98 -35.09 22.82
C GLY A 438 11.55 -35.03 21.36
N ASP A 439 10.91 -33.95 20.92
CA ASP A 439 10.55 -33.74 19.51
C ASP A 439 11.79 -33.62 18.64
N LEU A 440 12.78 -32.85 19.08
CA LEU A 440 14.04 -32.71 18.36
C LEU A 440 14.77 -34.05 18.23
N LEU A 441 14.78 -34.86 19.30
CA LEU A 441 15.39 -36.18 19.28
C LEU A 441 14.67 -37.12 18.31
N LEU A 442 13.34 -37.13 18.31
CA LEU A 442 12.54 -37.95 17.40
C LEU A 442 12.76 -37.52 15.93
N LEU A 443 12.77 -36.23 15.67
CA LEU A 443 13.03 -35.67 14.34
C LEU A 443 14.41 -36.07 13.81
N LEU A 444 15.46 -35.92 14.63
CA LEU A 444 16.83 -36.32 14.27
C LEU A 444 16.95 -37.83 14.02
N ARG A 445 16.32 -38.66 14.84
CA ARG A 445 16.32 -40.13 14.63
C ARG A 445 15.57 -40.53 13.37
N SER A 446 14.48 -39.83 13.04
CA SER A 446 13.75 -40.07 11.79
C SER A 446 14.60 -39.73 10.57
N LEU A 447 15.37 -38.63 10.60
CA LEU A 447 16.29 -38.27 9.51
C LEU A 447 17.42 -39.29 9.33
N GLN A 448 17.81 -39.98 10.40
CA GLN A 448 18.81 -41.05 10.38
C GLN A 448 18.24 -42.41 9.95
N GLY A 449 16.91 -42.54 9.83
CA GLY A 449 16.22 -43.79 9.53
C GLY A 449 16.04 -44.72 10.74
N ASP A 450 16.32 -44.24 11.95
CA ASP A 450 16.25 -44.99 13.21
C ASP A 450 14.85 -44.98 13.85
N ASP A 451 13.96 -44.11 13.37
CA ASP A 451 12.55 -44.01 13.76
C ASP A 451 11.72 -43.43 12.61
N THR A 452 10.39 -43.37 12.77
CA THR A 452 9.49 -42.75 11.78
C THR A 452 8.53 -41.77 12.45
N ILE A 453 8.43 -40.56 11.91
CA ILE A 453 7.41 -39.59 12.31
C ILE A 453 6.07 -40.03 11.75
N SER A 454 5.13 -40.39 12.63
CA SER A 454 3.79 -40.77 12.21
C SER A 454 2.97 -39.54 11.88
N GLN A 455 2.53 -39.41 10.63
CA GLN A 455 1.58 -38.37 10.24
C GLN A 455 0.15 -38.68 10.69
N LYS A 456 -0.19 -39.96 10.94
CA LYS A 456 -1.56 -40.36 11.28
C LYS A 456 -1.97 -39.82 12.65
N GLY A 457 -3.04 -39.01 12.64
CA GLY A 457 -3.79 -38.51 13.80
C GLY A 457 -4.24 -39.62 14.73
#